data_AF-A0A1C0S8T4-F1
#
_entry.id   AF-A0A1C0S8T4-F1
#
_cell.length_a   1.000
_cell.length_b   1.000
_cell.length_c   1.000
_cell.angle_alpha   90.00
_cell.angle_beta   90.00
_cell.angle_gamma   90.00
#
_symmetry.space_group_name_H-M   'P 1'
#
loop_
_entity.id
_entity.type
_entity.pdbx_description
1 polymer ?
#
loop_
_entity_poly.entity_id
_entity_poly.type
_entity_poly.pdbx_seq_one_letter_code
_entity_poly.pdbx_strand_id
1 'polypeptide(L)'
;MLFFLLSSNRSTLNALKERRLAMSRRKKPERLAILNANTAWVTSELAKLHSEWKEWETFVATIEDHPYDRNTHSECFADGEHNLRKHAVLRTKTLVFLDNNIQGHNFMLSNEYEEPWEDITSRLRNRVPHQVHQLDILLASLQYAIVPDGFWKEQGKKMMDSLAKSAPEKAADVAASWLRNPLSFT
;
A
#
# COMPACT_ATOMS: atom_id res chain seq x y z
N MET A 1 -6.76 26.47 49.99
CA MET A 1 -7.56 26.21 48.77
C MET A 1 -6.92 26.77 47.46
N LEU A 2 -5.73 27.39 47.49
CA LEU A 2 -5.03 27.88 46.27
C LEU A 2 -4.06 26.88 45.61
N PHE A 3 -3.71 25.77 46.27
CA PHE A 3 -2.74 24.81 45.73
C PHE A 3 -3.30 23.85 44.66
N PHE A 4 -4.62 23.66 44.59
CA PHE A 4 -5.26 22.74 43.64
C PHE A 4 -5.36 23.31 42.21
N LEU A 5 -5.45 24.64 42.05
CA LEU A 5 -5.59 25.29 40.74
C LEU A 5 -4.27 25.37 39.96
N LEU A 6 -3.12 25.44 40.64
CA LEU A 6 -1.79 25.47 40.00
C LEU A 6 -1.34 24.09 39.49
N SER A 7 -1.78 23.02 40.14
CA SER A 7 -1.52 21.62 39.75
C SER A 7 -2.22 21.27 38.42
N SER A 8 -3.50 21.64 38.29
CA SER A 8 -4.31 21.34 37.10
C SER A 8 -3.84 22.06 35.83
N ASN A 9 -3.20 23.21 35.97
CA ASN A 9 -2.66 23.96 34.82
C ASN A 9 -1.32 23.39 34.34
N ARG A 10 -0.51 22.79 35.23
CA ARG A 10 0.74 22.11 34.85
C ARG A 10 0.48 20.78 34.14
N SER A 11 -0.50 20.00 34.57
CA SER A 11 -0.82 18.71 33.93
C SER A 11 -1.36 18.89 32.51
N THR A 12 -2.22 19.89 32.30
CA THR A 12 -2.77 20.25 30.98
C THR A 12 -1.72 20.85 30.05
N LEU A 13 -0.82 21.70 30.55
CA LEU A 13 0.33 22.21 29.78
C LEU A 13 1.32 21.11 29.39
N ASN A 14 1.57 20.14 30.27
CA ASN A 14 2.43 19.00 29.97
C ASN A 14 1.76 18.06 28.95
N ALA A 15 0.47 17.76 29.10
CA ALA A 15 -0.28 16.98 28.11
C ALA A 15 -0.35 17.67 26.74
N LEU A 16 -0.46 19.01 26.70
CA LEU A 16 -0.39 19.79 25.46
C LEU A 16 1.02 19.78 24.86
N LYS A 17 2.08 19.88 25.67
CA LYS A 17 3.47 19.74 25.21
C LYS A 17 3.76 18.34 24.68
N GLU A 18 3.30 17.30 25.36
CA GLU A 18 3.43 15.91 24.94
C GLU A 18 2.66 15.64 23.65
N ARG A 19 1.43 16.15 23.51
CA ARG A 19 0.67 16.10 22.25
C ARG A 19 1.37 16.86 21.12
N ARG A 20 1.99 18.01 21.41
CA ARG A 20 2.74 18.80 20.42
C ARG A 20 4.05 18.13 20.01
N LEU A 21 4.74 17.49 20.96
CA LEU A 21 5.92 16.64 20.71
C LEU A 21 5.55 15.38 19.92
N ALA A 22 4.40 14.75 20.23
CA ALA A 22 3.86 13.61 19.48
C ALA A 22 3.46 14.02 18.05
N MET A 23 2.84 15.19 17.86
CA MET A 23 2.54 15.73 16.53
C MET A 23 3.80 16.11 15.74
N SER A 24 4.87 16.55 16.41
CA SER A 24 6.15 16.90 15.79
C SER A 24 6.97 15.68 15.34
N ARG A 25 6.60 14.46 15.77
CA ARG A 25 7.26 13.20 15.38
C ARG A 25 6.55 12.45 14.25
N ARG A 26 5.53 13.04 13.62
CA ARG A 26 4.87 12.42 12.46
C ARG A 26 5.90 12.21 11.36
N LYS A 27 6.15 10.94 11.02
CA LYS A 27 7.03 10.58 9.92
C LYS A 27 6.43 11.23 8.67
N LYS A 28 7.25 11.94 7.89
CA LYS A 28 6.75 12.52 6.64
C LYS A 28 6.32 11.35 5.74
N PRO A 29 5.14 11.41 5.12
CA PRO A 29 4.72 10.36 4.21
C PRO A 29 5.76 10.24 3.09
N GLU A 30 6.23 9.02 2.90
CA GLU A 30 7.15 8.69 1.81
C GLU A 30 6.41 8.85 0.48
N ARG A 31 7.12 9.33 -0.55
CA ARG A 31 6.50 9.46 -1.87
C ARG A 31 6.34 8.07 -2.48
N LEU A 32 5.19 7.83 -3.09
CA LEU A 32 4.92 6.59 -3.82
C LEU A 32 5.86 6.50 -5.02
N ALA A 33 6.64 5.43 -5.10
CA ALA A 33 7.53 5.15 -6.22
C ALA A 33 7.55 3.65 -6.51
N ILE A 34 7.55 3.29 -7.79
CA ILE A 34 7.81 1.90 -8.19
C ILE A 34 9.32 1.74 -8.20
N LEU A 35 9.88 0.78 -7.47
CA LEU A 35 11.33 0.55 -7.42
C LEU A 35 11.84 -0.24 -8.64
N ASN A 36 10.99 -1.10 -9.18
CA ASN A 36 11.32 -1.93 -10.34
C ASN A 36 11.22 -1.12 -11.64
N ALA A 37 12.19 -1.28 -12.54
CA ALA A 37 12.17 -0.63 -13.86
C ALA A 37 10.98 -1.11 -14.72
N ASN A 38 10.54 -2.36 -14.55
CA ASN A 38 9.41 -2.92 -15.27
C ASN A 38 8.08 -2.61 -14.56
N THR A 39 7.62 -1.36 -14.72
CA THR A 39 6.38 -0.86 -14.12
C THR A 39 5.14 -1.63 -14.58
N ALA A 40 5.10 -2.06 -15.84
CA ALA A 40 4.01 -2.85 -16.40
C ALA A 40 3.90 -4.24 -15.74
N TRP A 41 5.04 -4.87 -15.45
CA TRP A 41 5.05 -6.14 -14.72
C TRP A 41 4.61 -5.95 -13.26
N VAL A 42 5.11 -4.92 -12.55
CA VAL A 42 4.71 -4.66 -11.15
C VAL A 42 3.21 -4.40 -11.04
N THR A 43 2.66 -3.58 -11.93
CA THR A 43 1.21 -3.27 -11.93
C THR A 43 0.38 -4.51 -12.25
N SER A 44 0.82 -5.35 -13.20
CA SER A 44 0.16 -6.61 -13.55
C SER A 44 0.19 -7.62 -12.39
N GLU A 45 1.33 -7.82 -11.73
CA GLU A 45 1.44 -8.72 -10.58
C GLU A 45 0.65 -8.22 -9.37
N LEU A 46 0.63 -6.90 -9.13
CA LEU A 46 -0.20 -6.32 -8.08
C LEU A 46 -1.69 -6.54 -8.37
N ALA A 47 -2.13 -6.41 -9.63
CA ALA A 47 -3.50 -6.69 -10.03
C ALA A 47 -3.89 -8.17 -9.81
N LYS A 48 -2.96 -9.12 -10.01
CA LYS A 48 -3.17 -10.54 -9.68
C LYS A 48 -3.35 -10.76 -8.18
N LEU A 49 -2.46 -10.18 -7.36
CA LEU A 49 -2.59 -10.23 -5.90
C LEU A 49 -3.92 -9.65 -5.44
N HIS A 50 -4.32 -8.52 -6.03
CA HIS A 50 -5.60 -7.89 -5.74
C HIS A 50 -6.80 -8.77 -6.12
N SER A 51 -6.76 -9.47 -7.25
CA SER A 51 -7.79 -10.46 -7.62
C SER A 51 -7.88 -11.60 -6.59
N GLU A 52 -6.73 -12.12 -6.15
CA GLU A 52 -6.66 -13.17 -5.11
C GLU A 52 -7.27 -12.68 -3.79
N TRP A 53 -7.07 -11.41 -3.43
CA TRP A 53 -7.72 -10.77 -2.28
C TRP A 53 -9.24 -10.63 -2.44
N LYS A 54 -9.74 -10.28 -3.63
CA LYS A 54 -11.19 -10.20 -3.91
C LYS A 54 -11.87 -11.56 -3.88
N GLU A 55 -11.20 -12.59 -4.39
CA GLU A 55 -11.66 -13.97 -4.25
C GLU A 55 -11.69 -14.39 -2.77
N TRP A 56 -10.67 -14.01 -2.02
CA TRP A 56 -10.62 -14.27 -0.58
C TRP A 56 -11.71 -13.54 0.20
N GLU A 57 -11.98 -12.27 -0.11
CA GLU A 57 -13.09 -11.49 0.44
C GLU A 57 -14.43 -12.18 0.21
N THR A 58 -14.67 -12.62 -1.02
CA THR A 58 -15.88 -13.35 -1.41
C THR A 58 -16.03 -14.63 -0.59
N PHE A 59 -14.95 -15.40 -0.42
CA PHE A 59 -14.98 -16.60 0.42
C PHE A 59 -15.25 -16.26 1.90
N VAL A 60 -14.54 -15.28 2.47
CA VAL A 60 -14.71 -14.92 3.89
C VAL A 60 -16.11 -14.40 4.20
N ALA A 61 -16.77 -13.76 3.23
CA ALA A 61 -18.18 -13.38 3.36
C ALA A 61 -19.12 -14.60 3.54
N THR A 62 -18.72 -15.80 3.08
CA THR A 62 -19.50 -17.04 3.25
C THR A 62 -19.28 -17.75 4.58
N ILE A 63 -18.24 -17.39 5.35
CA ILE A 63 -17.97 -18.00 6.65
C ILE A 63 -19.11 -17.61 7.60
N GLU A 64 -19.95 -18.58 7.98
CA GLU A 64 -21.07 -18.34 8.89
C GLU A 64 -20.58 -18.01 10.30
N ASP A 65 -21.27 -17.07 10.95
CA ASP A 65 -21.00 -16.77 12.35
C ASP A 65 -21.87 -17.68 13.21
N HIS A 66 -21.24 -18.63 13.89
CA HIS A 66 -21.95 -19.52 14.81
C HIS A 66 -21.78 -19.00 16.24
N PRO A 67 -22.84 -19.01 17.06
CA PRO A 67 -22.70 -18.72 18.48
C PRO A 67 -21.72 -19.73 19.09
N TYR A 68 -20.74 -19.22 19.84
CA TYR A 68 -19.75 -20.07 20.51
C TYR A 68 -20.46 -21.05 21.46
N ASP A 69 -20.33 -22.33 21.16
CA ASP A 69 -20.77 -23.43 22.03
C ASP A 69 -19.56 -24.14 22.62
N ARG A 70 -19.36 -23.99 23.94
CA ARG A 70 -18.26 -24.59 24.70
C ARG A 70 -18.25 -26.13 24.64
N ASN A 71 -19.39 -26.77 24.39
CA ASN A 71 -19.48 -28.23 24.37
C ASN A 71 -19.00 -28.85 23.06
N THR A 72 -18.99 -28.06 21.98
CA THR A 72 -18.66 -28.51 20.62
C THR A 72 -17.43 -27.83 20.03
N HIS A 73 -17.06 -26.65 20.55
CA HIS A 73 -15.92 -25.88 20.06
C HIS A 73 -14.74 -25.92 21.03
N SER A 74 -13.60 -26.44 20.56
CA SER A 74 -12.33 -26.45 21.30
C SER A 74 -11.66 -25.07 21.36
N GLU A 75 -11.93 -24.19 20.39
CA GLU A 75 -11.34 -22.85 20.31
C GLU A 75 -12.37 -21.83 19.78
N CYS A 76 -12.26 -20.57 20.21
CA CYS A 76 -13.18 -19.48 19.88
C CYS A 76 -12.87 -18.83 18.51
N PHE A 77 -12.53 -19.62 17.50
CA PHE A 77 -12.23 -19.11 16.16
C PHE A 77 -13.35 -19.46 15.21
N ALA A 78 -14.41 -18.65 15.19
CA ALA A 78 -15.47 -18.79 14.20
C ALA A 78 -14.96 -18.57 12.75
N ASP A 79 -13.76 -18.03 12.57
CA ASP A 79 -13.08 -18.01 11.26
C ASP A 79 -12.33 -19.32 10.96
N GLY A 80 -11.96 -20.12 11.95
CA GLY A 80 -11.18 -21.35 11.80
C GLY A 80 -9.67 -21.11 11.58
N GLU A 81 -8.83 -21.93 12.23
CA GLU A 81 -7.37 -21.80 12.19
C GLU A 81 -6.80 -21.88 10.77
N HIS A 82 -7.38 -22.73 9.91
CA HIS A 82 -6.97 -22.87 8.51
C HIS A 82 -7.14 -21.55 7.73
N ASN A 83 -8.25 -20.84 7.94
CA ASN A 83 -8.53 -19.58 7.26
C ASN A 83 -7.64 -18.45 7.80
N LEU A 84 -7.37 -18.43 9.11
CA LEU A 84 -6.40 -17.52 9.72
C LEU A 84 -5.00 -17.73 9.14
N ARG A 85 -4.56 -18.99 8.97
CA ARG A 85 -3.28 -19.33 8.34
C ARG A 85 -3.23 -18.90 6.87
N LYS A 86 -4.28 -19.19 6.09
CA LYS A 86 -4.37 -18.75 4.69
C LYS A 86 -4.30 -17.22 4.56
N HIS A 87 -5.02 -16.49 5.41
CA HIS A 87 -4.97 -15.04 5.45
C HIS A 87 -3.54 -14.53 5.76
N ALA A 88 -2.85 -15.11 6.75
CA ALA A 88 -1.48 -14.74 7.09
C ALA A 88 -0.49 -14.96 5.94
N VAL A 89 -0.64 -16.05 5.17
CA VAL A 89 0.17 -16.31 3.97
C VAL A 89 -0.08 -15.24 2.90
N LEU A 90 -1.34 -14.98 2.56
CA LEU A 90 -1.70 -13.99 1.53
C LEU A 90 -1.21 -12.59 1.90
N ARG A 91 -1.34 -12.22 3.18
CA ARG A 91 -0.80 -10.99 3.75
C ARG A 91 0.71 -10.89 3.59
N THR A 92 1.44 -11.91 4.03
CA THR A 92 2.90 -11.93 3.97
C THR A 92 3.39 -11.84 2.53
N LYS A 93 2.78 -12.61 1.62
CA LYS A 93 3.05 -12.56 0.17
C LYS A 93 2.88 -11.15 -0.39
N THR A 94 1.80 -10.47 0.01
CA THR A 94 1.50 -9.09 -0.43
C THR A 94 2.56 -8.11 0.09
N LEU A 95 2.85 -8.13 1.39
CA LEU A 95 3.86 -7.22 1.98
C LEU A 95 5.24 -7.40 1.36
N VAL A 96 5.70 -8.66 1.22
CA VAL A 96 6.99 -8.93 0.57
C VAL A 96 7.04 -8.43 -0.87
N PHE A 97 5.93 -8.55 -1.62
CA PHE A 97 5.85 -7.99 -2.97
C PHE A 97 5.98 -6.46 -2.95
N LEU A 98 5.26 -5.79 -2.05
CA LEU A 98 5.27 -4.35 -1.90
C LEU A 98 6.65 -3.84 -1.47
N ASP A 99 7.25 -4.41 -0.43
CA ASP A 99 8.58 -4.05 0.08
C ASP A 99 9.66 -4.10 -1.01
N ASN A 100 9.59 -5.10 -1.89
CA ASN A 100 10.58 -5.29 -2.94
C ASN A 100 10.35 -4.39 -4.18
N ASN A 101 9.14 -3.91 -4.42
CA ASN A 101 8.78 -3.28 -5.70
C ASN A 101 8.17 -1.88 -5.58
N ILE A 102 7.70 -1.46 -4.41
CA ILE A 102 6.93 -0.23 -4.22
C ILE A 102 7.37 0.46 -2.92
N GLN A 103 7.96 1.64 -3.06
CA GLN A 103 8.26 2.53 -1.94
C GLN A 103 7.04 3.37 -1.57
N GLY A 104 6.91 3.73 -0.29
CA GLY A 104 5.86 4.62 0.19
C GLY A 104 4.47 3.98 0.18
N HIS A 105 4.39 2.65 0.20
CA HIS A 105 3.13 1.91 0.32
C HIS A 105 2.58 1.90 1.77
N ASN A 106 3.34 2.45 2.72
CA ASN A 106 3.02 2.45 4.16
C ASN A 106 1.69 3.15 4.51
N PHE A 107 1.20 4.06 3.65
CA PHE A 107 -0.11 4.69 3.86
C PHE A 107 -1.26 3.68 3.89
N MET A 108 -1.06 2.47 3.34
CA MET A 108 -2.03 1.40 3.45
C MET A 108 -2.14 0.88 4.88
N LEU A 109 -1.07 0.91 5.66
CA LEU A 109 -1.13 0.45 7.04
C LEU A 109 -1.87 1.50 7.86
N SER A 110 -3.06 1.13 8.36
CA SER A 110 -3.96 2.00 9.15
C SER A 110 -3.32 2.56 10.42
N ASN A 111 -2.14 2.06 10.75
CA ASN A 111 -1.36 2.32 11.92
C ASN A 111 0.12 2.29 11.46
N GLU A 112 0.73 3.45 11.21
CA GLU A 112 2.18 3.58 10.96
C GLU A 112 2.98 3.75 12.27
N TYR A 113 2.34 3.68 13.46
CA TYR A 113 2.94 4.15 14.73
C TYR A 113 2.82 3.21 15.96
N GLU A 114 2.17 2.05 15.87
CA GLU A 114 1.99 1.02 16.92
C GLU A 114 2.06 -0.40 16.34
N GLU A 115 2.74 -1.33 17.00
CA GLU A 115 2.69 -2.76 16.63
C GLU A 115 1.58 -3.50 17.41
N PRO A 116 0.85 -4.44 16.78
CA PRO A 116 0.91 -4.78 15.36
C PRO A 116 0.25 -3.69 14.49
N TRP A 117 0.81 -3.46 13.31
CA TRP A 117 0.36 -2.45 12.31
C TRP A 117 -1.04 -2.73 11.72
N GLU A 118 -1.82 -3.59 12.37
CA GLU A 118 -3.10 -4.14 11.93
C GLU A 118 -3.85 -4.75 13.12
N ASP A 119 -5.17 -4.72 13.06
CA ASP A 119 -6.02 -5.42 14.03
C ASP A 119 -6.00 -6.93 13.74
N ILE A 120 -5.17 -7.67 14.47
CA ILE A 120 -5.08 -9.14 14.38
C ILE A 120 -6.21 -9.84 15.15
N THR A 121 -6.99 -9.11 15.92
CA THR A 121 -8.01 -9.65 16.83
C THR A 121 -9.41 -9.64 16.24
N SER A 122 -9.68 -8.77 15.26
CA SER A 122 -10.96 -8.77 14.54
C SER A 122 -11.11 -9.94 13.59
N ARG A 123 -12.39 -10.23 13.32
CA ARG A 123 -12.82 -11.24 12.35
C ARG A 123 -12.29 -10.95 10.97
N LEU A 124 -11.97 -12.02 10.23
CA LEU A 124 -11.53 -11.91 8.84
C LEU A 124 -12.52 -11.12 7.98
N ARG A 125 -13.83 -11.26 8.24
CA ARG A 125 -14.89 -10.53 7.53
C ARG A 125 -14.78 -9.01 7.65
N ASN A 126 -14.11 -8.49 8.68
CA ASN A 126 -13.85 -7.06 8.83
C ASN A 126 -12.48 -6.67 8.25
N ARG A 127 -11.48 -7.53 8.45
CA ARG A 127 -10.08 -7.27 8.04
C ARG A 127 -9.88 -7.34 6.54
N VAL A 128 -10.44 -8.35 5.89
CA VAL A 128 -10.22 -8.63 4.47
C VAL A 128 -10.76 -7.51 3.57
N PRO A 129 -11.99 -6.99 3.76
CA PRO A 129 -12.47 -5.84 2.99
C PRO A 129 -11.61 -4.60 3.15
N HIS A 130 -11.08 -4.36 4.36
CA HIS A 130 -10.18 -3.24 4.60
C HIS A 130 -8.89 -3.37 3.77
N GLN A 131 -8.30 -4.57 3.72
CA GLN A 131 -7.13 -4.84 2.91
C GLN A 131 -7.40 -4.68 1.40
N VAL A 132 -8.54 -5.17 0.92
CA VAL A 132 -8.97 -4.99 -0.48
C VAL A 132 -9.08 -3.51 -0.81
N HIS A 133 -9.74 -2.73 0.05
CA HIS A 133 -9.90 -1.29 -0.15
C HIS A 133 -8.56 -0.55 -0.21
N GLN A 134 -7.61 -0.91 0.65
CA GLN A 134 -6.25 -0.34 0.60
C GLN A 134 -5.54 -0.64 -0.73
N LEU A 135 -5.68 -1.88 -1.24
CA LEU A 135 -5.10 -2.28 -2.52
C LEU A 135 -5.78 -1.56 -3.71
N ASP A 136 -7.09 -1.33 -3.66
CA ASP A 136 -7.80 -0.50 -4.64
C ASP A 136 -7.22 0.93 -4.65
N ILE A 137 -7.00 1.54 -3.48
CA ILE A 137 -6.36 2.87 -3.37
C ILE A 137 -4.95 2.84 -3.96
N LEU A 138 -4.14 1.84 -3.62
CA LEU A 138 -2.78 1.73 -4.12
C LEU A 138 -2.76 1.60 -5.65
N LEU A 139 -3.56 0.70 -6.22
CA LEU A 139 -3.65 0.53 -7.67
C LEU A 139 -4.07 1.83 -8.37
N ALA A 140 -5.06 2.54 -7.82
CA ALA A 140 -5.47 3.84 -8.35
C ALA A 140 -4.40 4.92 -8.20
N SER A 141 -3.54 4.82 -7.17
CA SER A 141 -2.48 5.79 -6.89
C SER A 141 -1.21 5.53 -7.70
N LEU A 142 -0.98 4.31 -8.16
CA LEU A 142 0.23 3.95 -8.93
C LEU A 142 0.37 4.71 -10.24
N GLN A 143 -0.72 5.22 -10.83
CA GLN A 143 -0.66 6.09 -12.00
C GLN A 143 0.09 7.41 -11.74
N TYR A 144 0.21 7.82 -10.47
CA TYR A 144 0.93 9.02 -10.03
C TYR A 144 2.25 8.69 -9.34
N ALA A 145 2.65 7.41 -9.31
CA ALA A 145 3.91 7.00 -8.70
C ALA A 145 5.09 7.62 -9.45
N ILE A 146 6.13 7.99 -8.69
CA ILE A 146 7.39 8.44 -9.29
C ILE A 146 7.95 7.27 -10.10
N VAL A 147 8.21 7.55 -11.38
CA VAL A 147 8.81 6.61 -12.31
C VAL A 147 10.33 6.64 -12.13
N PRO A 148 11.00 5.49 -11.90
CA PRO A 148 12.45 5.43 -11.72
C PRO A 148 13.24 6.05 -12.86
N ASP A 149 14.40 6.62 -12.53
CA ASP A 149 15.37 7.09 -13.53
C ASP A 149 15.77 5.99 -14.53
N GLY A 150 15.79 4.72 -14.10
CA GLY A 150 16.06 3.57 -14.96
C GLY A 150 15.06 3.43 -16.12
N PHE A 151 13.78 3.67 -15.85
CA PHE A 151 12.75 3.66 -16.90
C PHE A 151 13.01 4.79 -17.91
N TRP A 152 13.33 5.99 -17.44
CA TRP A 152 13.67 7.12 -18.33
C TRP A 152 14.91 6.83 -19.18
N LYS A 153 15.90 6.11 -18.64
CA LYS A 153 17.07 5.65 -19.42
C LYS A 153 16.68 4.67 -20.52
N GLU A 154 15.80 3.71 -20.25
CA GLU A 154 15.31 2.78 -21.28
C GLU A 154 14.48 3.49 -22.35
N GLN A 155 13.60 4.41 -21.96
CA GLN A 155 12.82 5.20 -22.91
C GLN A 155 13.73 6.10 -23.77
N GLY A 156 14.75 6.71 -23.16
CA GLY A 156 15.77 7.45 -23.89
C GLY A 156 16.52 6.56 -24.90
N LYS A 157 16.83 5.31 -24.55
CA LYS A 157 17.43 4.35 -25.48
C LYS A 157 16.50 4.04 -26.67
N LYS A 158 15.22 3.77 -26.41
CA LYS A 158 14.20 3.54 -27.48
C LYS A 158 14.04 4.74 -28.41
N MET A 159 14.09 5.96 -27.86
CA MET A 159 14.09 7.19 -28.63
C MET A 159 15.32 7.26 -29.54
N MET A 160 16.52 7.02 -29.00
CA MET A 160 17.76 7.04 -29.78
C MET A 160 17.76 5.98 -30.89
N ASP A 161 17.25 4.78 -30.61
CA ASP A 161 17.11 3.71 -31.61
C ASP A 161 16.12 4.09 -32.73
N SER A 162 15.04 4.81 -32.39
CA SER A 162 14.08 5.33 -33.39
C SER A 162 14.66 6.47 -34.22
N LEU A 163 15.44 7.36 -33.60
CA LEU A 163 16.13 8.45 -34.29
C LEU A 163 17.18 7.90 -35.27
N ALA A 164 17.95 6.90 -34.85
CA ALA A 164 18.96 6.26 -35.68
C ALA A 164 18.38 5.59 -36.95
N LYS A 165 17.11 5.16 -36.90
CA LYS A 165 16.38 4.55 -38.02
C LYS A 165 15.64 5.57 -38.90
N SER A 166 15.55 6.82 -38.46
CA SER A 166 14.78 7.86 -39.15
C SER A 166 15.67 8.69 -40.07
N ALA A 167 15.13 9.12 -41.20
CA ALA A 167 15.82 10.09 -42.06
C ALA A 167 16.03 11.43 -41.31
N PRO A 168 17.07 12.22 -41.61
CA PRO A 168 17.44 13.43 -40.87
C PRO A 168 16.29 14.43 -40.70
N GLU A 169 15.45 14.58 -41.73
CA GLU A 169 14.30 15.49 -41.71
C GLU A 169 13.17 15.00 -40.79
N LYS A 170 12.98 13.68 -40.67
CA LYS A 170 11.97 13.08 -39.79
C LYS A 170 12.46 12.90 -38.36
N ALA A 171 13.78 12.88 -38.14
CA ALA A 171 14.36 12.72 -36.81
C ALA A 171 13.99 13.89 -35.87
N ALA A 172 13.92 15.12 -36.40
CA ALA A 172 13.49 16.29 -35.62
C ALA A 172 12.02 16.16 -35.16
N ASP A 173 11.12 15.70 -36.03
CA ASP A 173 9.71 15.50 -35.70
C ASP A 173 9.51 14.38 -34.67
N VAL A 174 10.26 13.28 -34.82
CA VAL A 174 10.26 12.16 -33.87
C VAL A 174 10.74 12.63 -32.50
N ALA A 175 11.83 13.42 -32.43
CA ALA A 175 12.32 13.98 -31.18
C ALA A 175 11.32 14.97 -30.55
N ALA A 176 10.74 15.87 -31.35
CA ALA A 176 9.77 16.85 -30.86
C ALA A 176 8.48 16.19 -30.33
N SER A 177 8.01 15.14 -31.01
CA SER A 177 6.85 14.35 -30.55
C SER A 177 7.17 13.59 -29.26
N TRP A 178 8.38 13.04 -29.12
CA TRP A 178 8.80 12.36 -27.88
C TRP A 178 8.91 13.31 -26.69
N LEU A 179 9.46 14.51 -26.89
CA LEU A 179 9.52 15.53 -25.84
C LEU A 179 8.13 16.00 -25.39
N ARG A 180 7.14 16.00 -26.29
CA ARG A 180 5.75 16.34 -25.96
C ARG A 180 5.04 15.21 -25.21
N ASN A 181 5.26 13.97 -25.61
CA ASN A 181 4.73 12.80 -24.92
C ASN A 181 5.69 11.60 -25.06
N PRO A 182 6.55 11.35 -24.06
CA PRO A 182 7.52 10.27 -24.14
C PRO A 182 6.88 8.88 -24.04
N LEU A 183 5.59 8.80 -23.66
CA LEU A 183 4.82 7.56 -23.53
C LEU A 183 3.97 7.24 -24.77
N SER A 184 3.89 8.13 -25.77
CA SER A 184 3.11 7.86 -27.00
C SER A 184 3.83 6.93 -27.98
N PHE A 185 5.08 6.57 -27.70
CA PHE A 185 5.89 5.67 -28.52
C PHE A 185 5.89 4.26 -27.90
N THR A 186 4.77 3.57 -28.03
CA THR A 186 4.61 2.15 -27.67
C THR A 186 4.16 1.36 -28.88
#